data_AF-A0A953GHB4-F1
#
_entry.id   AF-A0A953GHB4-F1
#
_cell.length_a   1.000
_cell.length_b   1.000
_cell.length_c   1.000
_cell.angle_alpha   90.00
_cell.angle_beta   90.00
_cell.angle_gamma   90.00
#
_symmetry.space_group_name_H-M   'P 1'
#
loop_
_entity.id
_entity.type
_entity.pdbx_description
1 polymer ?
#
loop_
_entity_poly.entity_id
_entity_poly.type
_entity_poly.pdbx_seq_one_letter_code
_entity_poly.pdbx_strand_id
1 'polypeptide(L)'
;MKLPAGFLRFTFRMAVISLFCIGASTALLKTGTLKLPGIFVFGPVLLFFLLGQTLHYFFLRALAGRPQQFINAFMGGQALKMFVHLMVLVLVSFSFPDKAVHFILMYAVYYLAFTIAEVIGIGSVSSLQNEAGQ
;
A
#
# COMPACT_ATOMS: atom_id res chain seq x y z
N MET A 1 2.00 -10.06 22.83
CA MET A 1 1.92 -10.28 21.37
C MET A 1 3.33 -10.13 20.81
N LYS A 2 4.00 -11.19 20.32
CA LYS A 2 5.33 -11.06 19.71
C LYS A 2 5.16 -10.59 18.26
N LEU A 3 5.76 -9.45 17.92
CA LEU A 3 5.77 -8.96 16.53
C LEU A 3 6.66 -9.89 15.69
N PRO A 4 6.21 -10.32 14.50
CA PRO A 4 7.03 -11.14 13.62
C PRO A 4 8.28 -10.38 13.17
N ALA A 5 9.42 -11.08 13.13
CA ALA A 5 10.68 -10.52 12.68
C ALA A 5 10.53 -9.99 11.24
N GLY A 6 11.04 -8.79 10.97
CA GLY A 6 10.89 -8.11 9.67
C GLY A 6 9.74 -7.10 9.59
N PHE A 7 8.74 -7.18 10.47
CA PHE A 7 7.62 -6.22 10.49
C PHE A 7 8.09 -4.77 10.71
N LEU A 8 9.00 -4.55 11.66
CA LEU A 8 9.52 -3.20 11.95
C LEU A 8 10.26 -2.58 10.75
N ARG A 9 11.04 -3.38 10.01
CA ARG A 9 11.75 -2.94 8.81
C ARG A 9 10.78 -2.54 7.70
N PHE A 10 9.67 -3.29 7.57
CA PHE A 10 8.60 -2.97 6.64
C PHE A 10 7.85 -1.70 7.03
N THR A 11 7.46 -1.54 8.29
CA THR A 11 6.80 -0.33 8.79
C THR A 11 7.66 0.90 8.55
N PHE A 12 8.97 0.83 8.81
CA PHE A 12 9.89 1.94 8.55
C PHE A 12 9.98 2.29 7.06
N ARG A 13 10.11 1.30 6.18
CA ARG A 13 10.11 1.52 4.71
C ARG A 13 8.81 2.16 4.24
N MET A 14 7.67 1.68 4.71
CA MET A 14 6.36 2.24 4.37
C MET A 14 6.18 3.66 4.91
N ALA A 15 6.74 3.98 6.08
CA ALA A 15 6.72 5.33 6.64
C ALA A 15 7.59 6.31 5.83
N VAL A 16 8.75 5.87 5.33
CA VAL A 16 9.59 6.68 4.44
C VAL A 16 8.86 6.96 3.12
N ILE A 17 8.21 5.96 2.55
CA ILE A 17 7.45 6.11 1.30
C ILE A 17 6.23 7.01 1.51
N SER A 18 5.52 6.89 2.64
CA SER A 18 4.40 7.78 2.93
C SER A 18 4.85 9.22 3.12
N LEU A 19 5.96 9.47 3.81
CA LEU A 19 6.57 10.80 3.92
C LEU A 19 6.98 11.35 2.54
N PHE A 20 7.57 10.52 1.69
CA PHE A 20 7.92 10.91 0.32
C PHE A 20 6.68 11.27 -0.51
N CYS A 21 5.61 10.47 -0.46
CA CYS A 21 4.35 10.77 -1.14
C CYS A 21 3.69 12.06 -0.63
N ILE A 22 3.71 12.30 0.70
CA ILE A 22 3.23 13.56 1.30
C ILE A 22 4.06 14.74 0.79
N GLY A 23 5.40 14.61 0.76
CA GLY A 23 6.30 15.64 0.24
C GLY A 23 6.06 15.94 -1.24
N ALA A 24 6.00 14.90 -2.07
CA ALA A 24 5.74 15.03 -3.50
C ALA A 24 4.39 15.71 -3.78
N SER A 25 3.35 15.32 -3.05
CA SER A 25 2.01 15.86 -3.27
C SER A 25 1.84 17.27 -2.72
N THR A 26 2.52 17.63 -1.63
CA THR A 26 2.56 19.03 -1.18
C THR A 26 3.32 19.93 -2.15
N ALA A 27 4.38 19.43 -2.80
CA ALA A 27 5.04 20.16 -3.88
C ALA A 27 4.12 20.36 -5.10
N LEU A 28 3.40 19.31 -5.52
CA LEU A 28 2.42 19.36 -6.62
C LEU A 28 1.21 20.27 -6.34
N LEU A 29 0.80 20.40 -5.08
CA LEU A 29 -0.21 21.37 -4.68
C LEU A 29 0.31 22.81 -4.80
N LYS A 30 1.57 23.07 -4.44
CA LYS A 30 2.19 24.40 -4.55
C LYS A 30 2.39 24.86 -5.99
N THR A 31 2.61 23.93 -6.93
CA THR A 31 2.72 24.26 -8.37
C THR A 31 1.36 24.53 -9.03
N GLY A 32 0.25 24.39 -8.30
CA GLY A 32 -1.11 24.62 -8.82
C GLY A 32 -1.60 23.56 -9.80
N THR A 33 -0.83 22.49 -10.00
CA THR A 33 -1.13 21.39 -10.91
C THR A 33 -2.27 20.51 -10.39
N LEU A 34 -2.40 20.37 -9.05
CA LEU A 34 -3.49 19.64 -8.41
C LEU A 34 -4.46 20.61 -7.71
N LYS A 35 -5.69 20.68 -8.20
CA LYS A 35 -6.81 21.35 -7.52
C LYS A 35 -7.59 20.38 -6.63
N LEU A 36 -6.89 19.69 -5.72
CA LEU A 36 -7.50 18.74 -4.80
C LEU A 36 -7.49 19.28 -3.36
N PRO A 37 -8.61 19.18 -2.62
CA PRO A 37 -8.61 19.45 -1.18
C PRO A 37 -7.65 18.50 -0.47
N GLY A 38 -6.99 18.97 0.61
CA GLY A 38 -5.98 18.17 1.32
C GLY A 38 -6.47 16.78 1.77
N ILE A 39 -7.76 16.62 2.08
CA ILE A 39 -8.34 15.32 2.46
C ILE A 39 -8.20 14.26 1.34
N PHE A 40 -8.32 14.68 0.07
CA PHE A 40 -8.19 13.79 -1.09
C PHE A 40 -6.74 13.47 -1.42
N VAL A 41 -5.80 14.25 -0.88
CA VAL A 41 -4.37 14.06 -1.08
C VAL A 41 -3.77 13.16 0.01
N PHE A 42 -4.11 13.43 1.27
CA PHE A 42 -3.55 12.72 2.42
C PHE A 42 -4.35 11.48 2.81
N GLY A 43 -5.67 11.48 2.59
CA GLY A 43 -6.56 10.35 2.89
C GLY A 43 -6.11 9.04 2.23
N PRO A 44 -5.82 9.03 0.92
CA PRO A 44 -5.27 7.85 0.25
C PRO A 44 -3.97 7.36 0.87
N VAL A 45 -3.01 8.25 1.17
CA VAL A 45 -1.72 7.86 1.75
C VAL A 45 -1.91 7.11 3.07
N LEU A 46 -2.81 7.60 3.92
CA LEU A 46 -3.14 6.95 5.18
C LEU A 46 -3.80 5.58 4.95
N LEU A 47 -4.74 5.50 3.99
CA LEU A 47 -5.39 4.24 3.61
C LEU A 47 -4.36 3.20 3.13
N PHE A 48 -3.46 3.59 2.22
CA PHE A 48 -2.39 2.74 1.71
C PHE A 48 -1.47 2.25 2.83
N PHE A 49 -1.09 3.15 3.74
CA PHE A 49 -0.23 2.81 4.87
C PHE A 49 -0.90 1.78 5.79
N LEU A 50 -2.13 2.03 6.24
CA LEU A 50 -2.85 1.15 7.17
C LEU A 50 -3.17 -0.20 6.55
N LEU A 51 -3.65 -0.20 5.31
CA LEU A 51 -4.01 -1.42 4.60
C LEU A 51 -2.76 -2.27 4.31
N GLY A 52 -1.65 -1.62 3.92
CA GLY A 52 -0.36 -2.29 3.75
C GLY A 52 0.19 -2.91 5.03
N GLN A 53 0.10 -2.24 6.18
CA GLN A 53 0.50 -2.84 7.46
C GLN A 53 -0.35 -4.06 7.82
N THR A 54 -1.67 -3.96 7.60
CA THR A 54 -2.62 -5.04 7.90
C THR A 54 -2.34 -6.28 7.04
N LEU A 55 -2.15 -6.10 5.74
CA LEU A 55 -1.83 -7.19 4.83
C LEU A 55 -0.47 -7.79 5.10
N HIS A 56 0.56 -6.97 5.34
CA HIS A 56 1.90 -7.47 5.63
C HIS A 56 1.90 -8.32 6.91
N TYR A 57 1.18 -7.91 7.95
CA TYR A 57 1.01 -8.70 9.16
C TYR A 57 0.31 -10.05 8.88
N PHE A 58 -0.75 -10.04 8.07
CA PHE A 58 -1.47 -11.25 7.69
C PHE A 58 -0.57 -12.22 6.89
N PHE A 59 0.23 -11.67 5.97
CA PHE A 59 1.14 -12.45 5.15
C PHE A 59 2.32 -13.03 5.93
N LEU A 60 2.89 -12.30 6.89
CA LEU A 60 3.94 -12.83 7.78
C LEU A 60 3.43 -14.02 8.61
N ARG A 61 2.15 -14.01 9.00
CA ARG A 61 1.52 -15.16 9.67
C ARG A 61 1.32 -16.33 8.71
N ALA A 62 0.93 -16.07 7.47
CA ALA A 62 0.78 -17.11 6.46
C ALA A 62 2.13 -17.74 6.04
N LEU A 63 3.23 -16.99 6.12
CA LEU A 63 4.59 -17.47 5.88
C LEU A 63 5.06 -18.53 6.90
N ALA A 64 4.53 -18.52 8.12
CA ALA A 64 4.84 -19.55 9.12
C ALA A 64 4.20 -20.92 8.79
N GLY A 65 3.25 -20.96 7.85
CA GLY A 65 2.56 -22.17 7.40
C GLY A 65 3.24 -22.83 6.20
N ARG A 66 2.45 -23.53 5.37
CA ARG A 66 2.94 -24.14 4.13
C ARG A 66 3.13 -23.09 3.03
N PRO A 67 4.13 -23.20 2.14
CA PRO A 67 4.35 -22.26 1.02
C PRO A 67 3.09 -22.04 0.16
N GLN A 68 2.31 -23.09 -0.06
CA GLN A 68 1.06 -23.02 -0.82
C GLN A 68 0.00 -22.11 -0.15
N GLN A 69 -0.07 -22.13 1.18
CA GLN A 69 -1.01 -21.29 1.93
C GLN A 69 -0.62 -19.81 1.84
N PHE A 70 0.69 -19.53 1.86
CA PHE A 70 1.20 -18.19 1.64
C PHE A 70 0.84 -17.64 0.25
N ILE A 71 1.05 -18.43 -0.82
CA ILE A 71 0.71 -18.00 -2.18
C ILE A 71 -0.78 -17.67 -2.30
N ASN A 72 -1.65 -18.54 -1.78
CA ASN A 72 -3.10 -18.32 -1.80
C ASN A 72 -3.50 -17.08 -0.99
N ALA A 73 -2.93 -16.91 0.21
CA ALA A 73 -3.18 -15.74 1.05
C ALA A 73 -2.69 -14.45 0.39
N PHE A 74 -1.51 -14.47 -0.24
CA PHE A 74 -0.93 -13.33 -0.94
C PHE A 74 -1.77 -12.93 -2.14
N MET A 75 -2.10 -13.86 -3.05
CA MET A 75 -2.93 -13.56 -4.22
C MET A 75 -4.33 -13.09 -3.80
N GLY A 76 -4.96 -13.76 -2.83
CA GLY A 76 -6.28 -13.36 -2.33
C GLY A 76 -6.27 -11.99 -1.65
N GLY A 77 -5.24 -11.70 -0.83
CA GLY A 77 -5.08 -10.41 -0.16
C GLY A 77 -4.84 -9.26 -1.14
N GLN A 78 -4.03 -9.49 -2.19
CA GLN A 78 -3.81 -8.49 -3.23
C GLN A 78 -5.04 -8.24 -4.09
N ALA A 79 -5.79 -9.29 -4.44
CA ALA A 79 -7.05 -9.14 -5.15
C ALA A 79 -8.06 -8.33 -4.31
N LEU A 80 -8.22 -8.68 -3.03
CA LEU A 80 -9.10 -7.95 -2.12
C LEU A 80 -8.67 -6.49 -1.97
N LYS A 81 -7.36 -6.22 -1.83
CA LYS A 81 -6.81 -4.87 -1.81
C LYS A 81 -7.21 -4.11 -3.06
N MET A 82 -7.01 -4.68 -4.24
CA MET A 82 -7.36 -4.04 -5.51
C MET A 82 -8.85 -3.69 -5.55
N PHE A 83 -9.74 -4.59 -5.14
CA PHE A 83 -11.18 -4.31 -5.07
C PHE A 83 -11.53 -3.17 -4.12
N VAL A 84 -10.91 -3.10 -2.94
CA VAL A 84 -11.10 -1.97 -2.00
C VAL A 84 -10.68 -0.66 -2.66
N HIS A 85 -9.56 -0.65 -3.38
CA HIS A 85 -9.04 0.54 -4.06
C HIS A 85 -9.93 0.96 -5.23
N LEU A 86 -10.44 0.01 -6.02
CA LEU A 86 -11.40 0.28 -7.09
C LEU A 86 -12.71 0.85 -6.52
N MET A 87 -13.20 0.31 -5.41
CA MET A 87 -14.40 0.82 -4.74
C MET A 87 -14.21 2.27 -4.30
N VAL A 88 -13.06 2.62 -3.71
CA VAL A 88 -12.72 4.01 -3.35
C VAL A 88 -12.67 4.91 -4.59
N LEU A 89 -12.03 4.46 -5.67
CA LEU A 89 -11.96 5.22 -6.93
C LEU A 89 -13.35 5.49 -7.49
N VAL A 90 -14.23 4.49 -7.52
CA VAL A 90 -15.61 4.63 -8.01
C VAL A 90 -16.38 5.61 -7.12
N LEU A 91 -16.39 5.41 -5.80
CA LEU A 91 -17.14 6.27 -4.88
C LEU A 91 -16.73 7.74 -4.98
N VAL A 92 -15.42 8.02 -5.02
CA VAL A 92 -14.92 9.39 -5.15
C VAL A 92 -15.20 9.98 -6.53
N SER A 93 -15.03 9.19 -7.60
CA SER A 93 -15.24 9.69 -8.97
C SER A 93 -16.70 10.03 -9.25
N PHE A 94 -17.65 9.26 -8.72
CA PHE A 94 -19.08 9.53 -8.85
C PHE A 94 -19.55 10.68 -7.94
N SER A 95 -18.95 10.83 -6.76
CA SER A 95 -19.33 11.89 -5.80
C SER A 95 -18.71 13.25 -6.14
N PHE A 96 -17.54 13.27 -6.78
CA PHE A 96 -16.79 14.49 -7.11
C PHE A 96 -16.21 14.44 -8.53
N PRO A 97 -17.07 14.45 -9.57
CA PRO A 97 -16.65 14.27 -10.97
C PRO A 97 -15.61 15.32 -11.41
N ASP A 98 -15.75 16.57 -10.94
CA ASP A 98 -14.85 17.68 -11.25
C ASP A 98 -13.39 17.41 -10.84
N LYS A 99 -13.20 16.54 -9.85
CA LYS A 99 -11.91 16.18 -9.25
C LYS A 99 -11.46 14.77 -9.61
N ALA A 100 -12.32 13.99 -10.28
CA ALA A 100 -12.11 12.57 -10.53
C ALA A 100 -10.79 12.31 -11.27
N VAL A 101 -10.52 13.03 -12.37
CA VAL A 101 -9.31 12.83 -13.18
C VAL A 101 -8.03 13.05 -12.36
N HIS A 102 -7.95 14.17 -11.64
CA HIS A 102 -6.79 14.50 -10.82
C HIS A 102 -6.61 13.49 -9.67
N PHE A 103 -7.72 13.08 -9.05
CA PHE A 103 -7.71 12.08 -7.99
C PHE A 103 -7.24 10.72 -8.50
N ILE A 104 -7.81 10.21 -9.60
CA ILE A 104 -7.46 8.92 -10.21
C ILE A 104 -5.96 8.87 -10.54
N LEU A 105 -5.43 9.91 -11.18
CA LEU A 105 -4.01 9.96 -11.55
C LEU A 105 -3.08 9.91 -10.34
N MET A 106 -3.35 10.76 -9.33
CA MET A 106 -2.56 10.76 -8.08
C MET A 106 -2.68 9.41 -7.35
N TYR A 107 -3.90 8.88 -7.26
CA TYR A 107 -4.20 7.63 -6.59
C TYR A 107 -3.52 6.44 -7.27
N ALA A 108 -3.44 6.42 -8.60
CA ALA A 108 -2.73 5.41 -9.37
C ALA A 108 -1.22 5.43 -9.10
N VAL A 109 -0.61 6.62 -9.01
CA VAL A 109 0.82 6.77 -8.66
C VAL A 109 1.08 6.23 -7.25
N TYR A 110 0.23 6.57 -6.28
CA TYR A 110 0.35 6.01 -4.93
C TYR A 110 0.15 4.50 -4.92
N TYR A 111 -0.87 4.00 -5.63
CA TYR A 111 -1.13 2.57 -5.72
C TYR A 111 0.10 1.81 -6.21
N LEU A 112 0.73 2.30 -7.26
CA LEU A 112 1.94 1.69 -7.82
C LEU A 112 3.11 1.74 -6.83
N ALA A 113 3.40 2.91 -6.24
CA ALA A 113 4.49 3.08 -5.29
C ALA A 113 4.36 2.17 -4.05
N PHE A 114 3.18 2.15 -3.43
CA PHE A 114 2.93 1.34 -2.23
C PHE A 114 2.85 -0.16 -2.56
N THR A 115 2.33 -0.54 -3.72
CA THR A 115 2.27 -1.95 -4.13
C THR A 115 3.67 -2.50 -4.41
N ILE A 116 4.52 -1.76 -5.12
CA ILE A 116 5.93 -2.15 -5.35
C ILE A 116 6.65 -2.36 -4.02
N ALA A 117 6.50 -1.42 -3.08
CA ALA A 117 7.12 -1.51 -1.76
C ALA A 117 6.66 -2.73 -0.97
N GLU A 118 5.37 -3.07 -1.06
CA GLU A 118 4.78 -4.24 -0.41
C GLU A 118 5.32 -5.56 -0.98
N VAL A 119 5.37 -5.67 -2.31
CA VAL A 119 5.89 -6.85 -3.02
C VAL A 119 7.39 -7.05 -2.73
N ILE A 120 8.19 -5.98 -2.75
CA ILE A 120 9.62 -6.05 -2.40
C ILE A 120 9.79 -6.41 -0.92
N GLY A 121 9.00 -5.81 -0.05
CA GLY A 121 9.03 -6.06 1.39
C GLY A 121 8.82 -7.54 1.70
N ILE A 122 7.80 -8.14 1.09
CA ILE A 122 7.47 -9.54 1.32
C ILE A 122 8.44 -10.52 0.64
N GLY A 123 8.86 -10.22 -0.59
CA GLY A 123 9.81 -11.03 -1.34
C GLY A 123 11.14 -11.19 -0.61
N SER A 124 11.62 -10.10 0.02
CA SER A 124 12.85 -10.11 0.82
C SER A 124 12.75 -10.95 2.10
N VAL A 125 11.55 -11.15 2.65
CA VAL A 125 11.35 -12.00 3.83
C VAL A 125 11.19 -13.46 3.42
N SER A 126 10.47 -13.74 2.32
CA SER A 126 10.30 -15.10 1.82
C SER A 126 11.62 -15.74 1.39
N SER A 127 12.55 -14.98 0.78
CA SER A 127 13.86 -15.51 0.39
C SER A 127 14.70 -15.92 1.60
N LEU A 128 14.70 -15.10 2.66
CA LEU A 128 15.45 -15.37 3.89
C LEU A 128 14.93 -16.62 4.62
N GLN A 129 13.62 -16.86 4.59
CA GLN A 129 13.04 -18.05 5.20
C GLN A 129 13.35 -19.33 4.40
N ASN A 130 13.50 -19.21 3.08
CA ASN A 130 13.89 -20.32 2.21
C ASN A 130 15.36 -20.72 2.41
N GLU A 131 16.23 -19.74 2.70
CA GLU A 131 17.65 -19.96 3.03
C GLU A 131 17.84 -20.52 4.45
N ALA A 132 17.00 -20.14 5.42
CA ALA A 132 17.08 -20.62 6.80
C ALA A 132 16.37 -21.97 7.04
N GLY A 133 15.61 -22.47 6.06
CA GLY A 133 14.90 -23.76 6.10
C GLY A 133 15.62 -24.90 5.38
N GLN A 134 16.85 -24.67 4.90
CA GLN A 134 17.80 -25.70 4.46
C GLN A 134 18.83 -25.96 5.56
#